data_AF-A0A511NBJ9-F1
#
_entry.id   AF-A0A511NBJ9-F1
#
_cell.length_a   1.000
_cell.length_b   1.000
_cell.length_c   1.000
_cell.angle_alpha   90.00
_cell.angle_beta   90.00
_cell.angle_gamma   90.00
#
_symmetry.space_group_name_H-M   'P 1'
#
loop_
_entity.id
_entity.type
_entity.pdbx_description
1 polymer ?
#
loop_
_entity_poly.entity_id
_entity_poly.type
_entity_poly.pdbx_seq_one_letter_code
_entity_poly.pdbx_strand_id
1 'polypeptide(L)'
;MTYTRHEPMALLTVQEAARMLHVSDDTVRRQIKEGDLEAVRIGTTPQGRPRYRIPSAAVEEKLGQSTLKAPSALERLQEAFSTLTEEQQETLIAQAVQWARSQSPAEQTRDRKPEPTKAELEKRFAGRLKARKQAS
;
A
#
# COMPACT_ATOMS: atom_id res chain seq x y z
N MET A 1 -13.50 -35.31 2.88
CA MET A 1 -12.45 -35.01 3.88
C MET A 1 -11.52 -33.98 3.27
N THR A 2 -11.78 -32.70 3.50
CA THR A 2 -10.93 -31.60 3.05
C THR A 2 -9.77 -31.46 4.02
N TYR A 3 -8.56 -31.78 3.57
CA TYR A 3 -7.34 -31.52 4.32
C TYR A 3 -7.08 -30.02 4.27
N THR A 4 -7.42 -29.31 5.34
CA THR A 4 -6.98 -27.92 5.56
C THR A 4 -5.47 -27.95 5.63
N ARG A 5 -4.82 -27.51 4.55
CA ARG A 5 -3.37 -27.39 4.48
C ARG A 5 -2.97 -26.37 5.54
N HIS A 6 -2.52 -26.83 6.69
CA HIS A 6 -1.89 -25.96 7.68
C HIS A 6 -0.57 -25.49 7.07
N GLU A 7 -0.62 -24.37 6.36
CA GLU A 7 0.59 -23.60 6.09
C GLU A 7 1.26 -23.29 7.44
N PRO A 8 2.60 -23.33 7.51
CA PRO A 8 3.30 -23.03 8.76
C PRO A 8 2.77 -21.70 9.30
N MET A 9 2.19 -21.72 10.51
CA MET A 9 1.57 -20.54 11.11
C MET A 9 2.59 -19.40 11.14
N ALA A 10 2.47 -18.47 10.20
CA ALA A 10 3.38 -17.35 10.11
C ALA A 10 3.08 -16.43 11.30
N LEU A 11 3.99 -16.40 12.26
CA LEU A 11 3.87 -15.57 13.46
C LEU A 11 4.49 -14.19 13.21
N LEU A 12 3.62 -13.20 13.10
CA LEU A 12 3.98 -11.82 12.86
C LEU A 12 4.35 -11.10 14.17
N THR A 13 5.28 -10.17 14.07
CA THR A 13 5.51 -9.15 15.10
C THR A 13 4.42 -8.08 15.06
N VAL A 14 4.34 -7.27 16.12
CA VAL A 14 3.47 -6.09 16.17
C VAL A 14 3.71 -5.16 14.98
N GLN A 15 4.97 -4.95 14.59
CA GLN A 15 5.34 -4.07 13.47
C GLN A 15 4.88 -4.62 12.12
N GLU A 16 5.02 -5.93 11.91
CA GLU A 16 4.57 -6.58 10.68
C GLU A 16 3.04 -6.54 10.57
N ALA A 17 2.33 -6.86 11.66
CA ALA A 17 0.88 -6.74 11.70
C ALA A 17 0.40 -5.30 11.49
N ALA A 18 1.07 -4.31 12.08
CA ALA A 18 0.74 -2.90 11.89
C ALA A 18 0.86 -2.45 10.43
N ARG A 19 1.91 -2.91 9.73
CA ARG A 19 2.09 -2.66 8.29
C ARG A 19 1.00 -3.30 7.45
N MET A 20 0.61 -4.54 7.75
CA MET A 20 -0.44 -5.25 7.02
C MET A 20 -1.83 -4.64 7.25
N LEU A 21 -2.10 -4.18 8.47
CA LEU A 21 -3.37 -3.56 8.85
C LEU A 21 -3.43 -2.06 8.53
N HIS A 22 -2.34 -1.47 8.04
CA HIS A 22 -2.21 -0.03 7.81
C HIS A 22 -2.55 0.85 9.03
N VAL A 23 -2.16 0.41 10.23
CA VAL A 23 -2.35 1.14 11.49
C VAL A 23 -1.01 1.36 12.21
N SER A 24 -1.02 2.13 13.29
CA SER A 24 0.17 2.29 14.13
C SER A 24 0.41 1.06 15.03
N ASP A 25 1.68 0.84 15.41
CA ASP A 25 2.07 -0.18 16.40
C ASP A 25 1.26 -0.06 17.71
N ASP A 26 0.92 1.16 18.12
CA ASP A 26 0.15 1.42 19.33
C ASP A 26 -1.29 0.94 19.20
N THR A 27 -1.93 1.18 18.05
CA THR A 27 -3.26 0.65 17.74
C THR A 27 -3.29 -0.87 17.80
N VAL A 28 -2.28 -1.55 17.25
CA VAL A 28 -2.18 -3.01 17.32
C VAL A 28 -2.06 -3.49 18.77
N ARG A 29 -1.22 -2.84 19.58
CA ARG A 29 -1.07 -3.18 21.02
C ARG A 29 -2.36 -2.95 21.80
N ARG A 30 -3.09 -1.89 21.46
CA ARG A 30 -4.40 -1.60 22.05
C ARG A 30 -5.41 -2.70 21.70
N GLN A 31 -5.50 -3.09 20.43
CA GLN A 31 -6.39 -4.17 19.98
C GLN A 31 -6.07 -5.51 20.65
N ILE A 32 -4.79 -5.85 20.84
CA ILE A 32 -4.39 -7.04 21.59
C ILE A 32 -4.88 -6.96 23.04
N LYS A 33 -4.73 -5.79 23.68
CA LYS A 33 -5.16 -5.58 25.07
C LYS A 33 -6.69 -5.61 25.22
N GLU A 34 -7.41 -5.12 24.21
CA GLU A 34 -8.88 -5.08 24.14
C GLU A 34 -9.47 -6.46 23.78
N GLY A 35 -8.64 -7.42 23.36
CA GLY A 35 -9.08 -8.76 22.92
C GLY A 35 -9.58 -8.79 21.47
N ASP A 36 -9.44 -7.68 20.76
CA ASP A 36 -9.87 -7.49 19.36
C ASP A 36 -8.92 -8.13 18.34
N LEU A 37 -7.71 -8.49 18.76
CA LEU A 37 -6.70 -9.16 17.94
C LEU A 37 -6.00 -10.24 18.77
N GLU A 38 -6.07 -11.48 18.28
CA GLU A 38 -5.43 -12.61 18.94
C GLU A 38 -3.90 -12.49 18.88
N ALA A 39 -3.23 -12.65 20.03
CA ALA A 39 -1.79 -12.64 20.11
C ALA A 39 -1.27 -13.47 21.29
N VAL A 40 -0.11 -14.09 21.08
CA VAL A 40 0.63 -14.82 22.10
C VAL A 40 1.73 -13.92 22.67
N ARG A 41 1.74 -13.72 23.99
CA ARG A 41 2.83 -13.02 24.67
C ARG A 41 4.02 -13.96 24.83
N ILE A 42 5.13 -13.63 24.19
CA ILE A 42 6.37 -14.44 24.22
C ILE A 42 7.39 -13.97 25.27
N GLY A 43 7.13 -12.86 25.94
CA GLY A 43 7.98 -12.36 27.03
C GLY A 43 7.96 -10.84 27.15
N THR A 44 9.05 -10.29 27.70
CA THR A 44 9.28 -8.86 27.87
C THR A 44 10.63 -8.46 27.28
N THR A 45 10.73 -7.23 26.77
CA THR A 45 12.02 -6.62 26.44
C THR A 45 12.82 -6.36 27.73
N PRO A 46 14.14 -6.13 27.63
CA PRO A 46 14.94 -5.68 28.77
C PRO A 46 14.40 -4.41 29.46
N GLN A 47 13.69 -3.56 28.70
CA GLN A 47 13.02 -2.36 29.21
C GLN A 47 11.60 -2.62 29.76
N GLY A 48 11.21 -3.89 29.96
CA GLY A 48 9.90 -4.28 30.53
C GLY A 48 8.72 -4.27 29.56
N ARG A 49 8.90 -3.96 28.27
CA ARG A 49 7.78 -3.89 27.31
C ARG A 49 7.36 -5.30 26.86
N PRO A 50 6.05 -5.63 26.83
CA PRO A 50 5.59 -6.94 26.38
C PRO A 50 5.88 -7.18 24.89
N ARG A 51 6.37 -8.38 24.59
CA ARG A 51 6.61 -8.88 23.24
C ARG A 51 5.49 -9.83 22.85
N TYR A 52 4.86 -9.55 21.72
CA TYR A 52 3.74 -10.33 21.20
C TYR A 52 4.11 -10.97 19.86
N ARG A 53 3.51 -12.14 19.61
CA ARG A 53 3.45 -12.81 18.31
C ARG A 53 2.00 -12.97 17.90
N ILE A 54 1.69 -12.53 16.70
CA ILE A 54 0.33 -12.46 16.16
C ILE A 54 0.24 -13.51 15.05
N PRO A 55 -0.70 -14.45 15.11
CA PRO A 55 -0.92 -15.37 14.00
C PRO A 55 -1.32 -14.61 12.73
N SER A 56 -0.73 -14.96 11.58
CA SER A 56 -1.11 -14.36 10.28
C SER A 56 -2.61 -14.50 10.01
N ALA A 57 -3.19 -15.67 10.34
CA ALA A 57 -4.62 -15.92 10.21
C ALA A 57 -5.50 -14.90 10.95
N ALA A 58 -5.08 -14.45 12.15
CA ALA A 58 -5.82 -13.44 12.91
C ALA A 58 -5.78 -12.07 12.23
N VAL A 59 -4.68 -11.73 11.55
CA VAL A 59 -4.56 -10.49 10.75
C VAL A 59 -5.42 -10.59 9.49
N GLU A 60 -5.38 -11.71 8.79
CA GLU A 60 -6.19 -11.97 7.59
C GLU A 60 -7.68 -11.94 7.89
N GLU A 61 -8.11 -12.57 8.99
CA GLU A 61 -9.49 -12.51 9.45
C GLU A 61 -9.91 -11.07 9.72
N LYS A 62 -9.05 -10.27 10.37
CA LYS A 62 -9.34 -8.86 10.65
C LYS A 62 -9.48 -8.03 9.36
N LEU A 63 -8.63 -8.27 8.37
CA LEU A 63 -8.73 -7.66 7.05
C LEU A 63 -10.04 -8.04 6.35
N GLY A 64 -10.41 -9.33 6.41
CA GLY A 64 -11.69 -9.83 5.88
C GLY A 64 -12.92 -9.28 6.61
N GLN A 65 -12.85 -9.09 7.92
CA GLN A 65 -13.92 -8.43 8.69
C GLN A 65 -14.04 -6.95 8.36
N SER A 66 -12.93 -6.28 8.01
CA SER A 66 -12.94 -4.86 7.64
C SER A 66 -13.63 -4.62 6.30
N THR A 67 -13.54 -5.55 5.34
CA THR A 67 -14.27 -5.43 4.06
C THR A 67 -15.76 -5.74 4.20
N LEU A 68 -16.16 -6.47 5.25
CA LEU A 68 -17.55 -6.82 5.50
C LEU A 68 -18.36 -5.76 6.27
N LYS A 69 -17.72 -4.69 6.80
CA LYS A 69 -18.37 -3.78 7.76
C LYS A 69 -18.78 -2.39 7.25
N ALA A 70 -18.37 -1.98 6.05
CA ALA A 70 -18.92 -0.80 5.39
C ALA A 70 -18.67 -0.88 3.89
N PRO A 71 -19.66 -0.53 3.04
CA PRO A 71 -19.40 -0.42 1.61
C PRO A 71 -18.30 0.61 1.40
N SER A 72 -17.28 0.20 0.65
CA SER A 72 -16.18 1.03 0.22
C SER A 72 -16.70 2.31 -0.46
N ALA A 73 -15.86 3.34 -0.53
CA ALA A 73 -16.23 4.55 -1.25
C ALA A 73 -16.65 4.25 -2.71
N LEU A 74 -16.03 3.24 -3.33
CA LEU A 74 -16.36 2.79 -4.68
C LEU A 74 -17.74 2.12 -4.74
N GLU A 75 -18.04 1.20 -3.82
CA GLU A 75 -19.34 0.52 -3.77
C GLU A 75 -20.48 1.50 -3.51
N ARG A 76 -20.30 2.46 -2.60
CA ARG A 76 -21.27 3.54 -2.37
C ARG A 76 -21.50 4.39 -3.62
N LEU A 77 -20.43 4.66 -4.37
CA LEU A 77 -20.53 5.41 -5.62
C LEU A 77 -21.26 4.60 -6.70
N GLN A 78 -20.95 3.30 -6.84
CA GLN A 78 -21.63 2.41 -7.78
C GLN A 78 -23.13 2.28 -7.47
N GLU A 79 -23.48 2.11 -6.19
CA GLU A 79 -24.86 2.05 -5.74
C GLU A 79 -25.61 3.36 -6.06
N ALA A 80 -25.01 4.53 -5.76
CA ALA A 80 -25.60 5.81 -6.11
C ALA A 80 -25.79 5.99 -7.63
N PHE A 81 -24.79 5.62 -8.44
CA PHE A 81 -24.88 5.71 -9.91
C PHE A 81 -25.96 4.80 -10.50
N SER A 82 -26.19 3.62 -9.90
CA SER A 82 -27.21 2.68 -10.37
C SER A 82 -28.65 3.21 -10.26
N THR A 83 -28.89 4.23 -9.44
CA THR A 83 -30.21 4.87 -9.29
C THR A 83 -30.47 5.99 -10.30
N LEU A 84 -29.45 6.40 -11.04
CA LEU A 84 -29.52 7.50 -12.01
C LEU A 84 -29.85 6.99 -13.41
N THR A 85 -30.49 7.82 -14.22
CA THR A 85 -30.68 7.54 -15.65
C THR A 85 -29.37 7.64 -16.40
N GLU A 86 -29.28 7.02 -17.58
CA GLU A 86 -28.09 7.06 -18.43
C GLU A 86 -27.66 8.51 -18.75
N GLU A 87 -28.61 9.38 -19.08
CA GLU A 87 -28.37 10.81 -19.34
C GLU A 87 -27.80 11.56 -18.12
N GLN A 88 -28.27 11.23 -16.91
CA GLN A 88 -27.75 11.80 -15.66
C GLN A 88 -26.33 11.30 -15.36
N GLN A 89 -26.05 10.03 -15.62
CA GLN A 89 -24.72 9.44 -15.46
C GLN A 89 -23.72 10.10 -16.42
N GLU A 90 -24.07 10.24 -17.70
CA GLU A 90 -23.22 10.91 -18.70
C GLU A 90 -22.90 12.36 -18.31
N THR A 91 -23.91 13.09 -17.83
CA THR A 91 -23.74 14.48 -17.36
C THR A 91 -22.75 14.57 -16.21
N LEU A 92 -22.85 13.68 -15.22
CA LEU A 92 -21.94 13.66 -14.07
C LEU A 92 -20.52 13.25 -14.47
N ILE A 93 -20.38 12.28 -15.38
CA ILE A 93 -19.06 11.87 -15.91
C ILE A 93 -18.42 13.05 -16.65
N ALA A 94 -19.17 13.75 -17.49
CA ALA A 94 -18.66 14.93 -18.22
C ALA A 94 -18.18 16.02 -17.26
N GLN A 95 -18.94 16.32 -16.20
CA GLN A 95 -18.55 17.29 -15.17
C GLN A 95 -17.30 16.84 -14.41
N ALA A 96 -17.21 15.56 -14.02
CA ALA A 96 -16.05 15.03 -13.31
C ALA A 96 -14.78 15.08 -14.17
N VAL A 97 -14.88 14.77 -15.46
CA VAL A 97 -13.76 14.89 -16.42
C VAL A 97 -13.32 16.35 -16.57
N GLN A 98 -14.27 17.28 -16.71
CA GLN A 98 -13.97 18.71 -16.81
C GLN A 98 -13.30 19.25 -15.54
N TRP A 99 -13.79 18.85 -14.37
CA TRP A 99 -13.17 19.18 -13.09
C TRP A 99 -11.76 18.59 -12.96
N ALA A 100 -11.57 17.31 -13.31
CA ALA A 100 -10.25 16.68 -13.26
C ALA A 100 -9.24 17.38 -14.19
N ARG A 101 -9.69 17.82 -15.37
CA ARG A 101 -8.87 18.62 -16.30
C ARG A 101 -8.53 20.00 -15.76
N SER A 102 -9.42 20.65 -14.99
CA SER A 102 -9.13 21.96 -14.38
C SER A 102 -8.23 21.86 -13.15
N GLN A 103 -8.27 20.73 -12.44
CA GLN A 103 -7.38 20.42 -11.32
C GLN A 103 -6.02 19.89 -11.77
N SER A 104 -5.93 19.35 -12.98
CA SER A 104 -4.64 19.00 -13.57
C SER A 104 -3.92 20.32 -13.87
N PRO A 105 -2.83 20.67 -13.15
CA PRO A 105 -1.99 21.76 -13.62
C PRO A 105 -1.56 21.36 -15.03
N ALA A 106 -1.87 22.22 -16.00
CA ALA A 106 -1.35 22.13 -17.37
C ALA A 106 0.08 21.65 -17.25
N GLU A 107 0.38 20.53 -17.91
CA GLU A 107 1.68 19.85 -17.94
C GLU A 107 2.74 20.75 -17.33
N GLN A 108 3.15 20.47 -16.09
CA GLN A 108 4.50 20.85 -15.72
C GLN A 108 5.33 20.30 -16.85
N THR A 109 5.75 21.19 -17.75
CA THR A 109 6.92 21.05 -18.58
C THR A 109 7.94 20.64 -17.56
N ARG A 110 8.06 19.32 -17.33
CA ARG A 110 9.18 18.74 -16.62
C ARG A 110 10.31 19.42 -17.31
N ASP A 111 11.08 20.21 -16.57
CA ASP A 111 12.30 20.85 -17.02
C ASP A 111 13.10 19.75 -17.71
N ARG A 112 12.85 19.56 -19.01
CA ARG A 112 13.52 18.58 -19.82
C ARG A 112 14.83 19.30 -19.99
N LYS A 113 15.78 18.94 -19.12
CA LYS A 113 17.16 19.34 -19.31
C LYS A 113 17.47 19.11 -20.80
N PRO A 114 18.04 20.10 -21.48
CA PRO A 114 18.33 19.98 -22.90
C PRO A 114 19.08 18.67 -23.15
N GLU A 115 18.86 18.08 -24.32
CA GLU A 115 19.55 16.86 -24.70
C GLU A 115 21.07 17.06 -24.47
N PRO A 116 21.72 16.18 -23.68
CA PRO A 116 23.12 16.35 -23.35
C PRO A 116 23.95 16.33 -24.64
N THR A 117 24.84 17.30 -24.77
CA THR A 117 25.69 17.42 -25.96
C THR A 117 26.66 16.24 -26.07
N LYS A 118 27.14 15.95 -27.28
CA LYS A 118 28.09 14.85 -27.53
C LYS A 118 29.33 14.91 -26.62
N ALA A 119 29.84 16.11 -26.36
CA ALA A 119 30.98 16.33 -25.45
C ALA A 119 30.67 15.98 -23.98
N GLU A 120 29.44 16.25 -23.51
CA GLU A 120 29.01 15.90 -22.15
C GLU A 120 28.80 14.40 -21.98
N LEU A 121 28.27 13.73 -23.01
CA LEU A 121 28.18 12.27 -23.05
C LEU A 121 29.56 11.65 -22.98
N GLU A 122 30.53 12.13 -23.78
CA GLU A 122 31.91 11.63 -23.75
C GLU A 122 32.54 11.80 -22.36
N LYS A 123 32.35 12.94 -21.68
CA LYS A 123 32.84 13.15 -20.31
C LYS A 123 32.19 12.20 -19.30
N ARG A 124 30.87 11.97 -19.39
CA ARG A 124 30.13 11.07 -18.49
C ARG A 124 30.52 9.61 -18.69
N PHE A 125 30.86 9.20 -19.90
CA PHE A 125 31.14 7.80 -20.24
C PHE A 125 32.64 7.47 -20.40
N ALA A 126 33.55 8.45 -20.36
CA ALA A 126 35.01 8.24 -20.44
C ALA A 126 35.55 7.27 -19.37
N GLY A 127 34.95 7.24 -18.17
CA GLY A 127 35.33 6.32 -17.10
C GLY A 127 34.96 4.86 -17.39
N ARG A 128 33.82 4.60 -18.05
CA ARG A 128 33.36 3.23 -18.37
C ARG A 128 34.11 2.60 -19.54
N LEU A 129 34.57 3.41 -20.51
CA LEU A 129 35.34 2.92 -21.66
C LEU A 129 36.79 2.55 -21.29
N LYS A 130 37.38 3.21 -20.29
CA LYS A 130 38.73 2.85 -19.78
C LYS A 130 38.74 1.50 -19.05
N ALA A 131 37.68 1.18 -18.30
CA ALA A 131 37.58 -0.09 -17.57
C ALA A 131 37.48 -1.31 -18.51
N ARG A 132 36.98 -1.14 -19.73
CA ARG A 132 36.81 -2.23 -20.71
C ARG A 132 38.07 -2.49 -21.55
N LYS A 133 39.04 -1.57 -21.56
CA LYS A 133 40.29 -1.70 -22.33
C LYS A 133 41.46 -2.28 -21.51
N GLN A 134 41.27 -2.51 -20.21
CA GLN A 134 42.25 -3.19 -19.34
C GLN A 134 41.88 -4.65 -19.03
N ALA A 135 40.80 -5.16 -19.63
CA ALA A 135 40.33 -6.54 -19.46
C ALA A 135 40.37 -7.33 -20.78
N SER A 136 41.25 -6.95 -21.71
CA SER A 136 41.56 -7.72 -22.94
C SER A 136 43.06 -7.73 -23.17
#